data_AF-A0A354MQF0-F1
#
_entry.id   AF-A0A354MQF0-F1
#
_cell.length_a   1.000
_cell.length_b   1.000
_cell.length_c   1.000
_cell.angle_alpha   90.00
_cell.angle_beta   90.00
_cell.angle_gamma   90.00
#
_symmetry.space_group_name_H-M   'P 1'
#
loop_
_entity.id
_entity.type
_entity.pdbx_description
1 polymer ?
#
loop_
_entity_poly.entity_id
_entity_poly.type
_entity_poly.pdbx_seq_one_letter_code
_entity_poly.pdbx_strand_id
1 'polypeptide(L)'
;MKTGFRNFRGCTLTEISYAGDETVQKEQEYILSFGDYDEGIVLLSSFTVDEHGGDGSLEPNGTYTRWGWYLARKNGGKWKIVTSGYG
;
A
#
# COMPACT_ATOMS: atom_id res chain seq x y z
N MET A 1 -13.77 5.46 4.04
CA MET A 1 -13.13 4.61 5.07
C MET A 1 -11.62 4.83 4.96
N LYS A 2 -10.88 5.02 6.07
CA LYS A 2 -9.42 5.21 5.99
C LYS A 2 -8.75 3.84 5.86
N THR A 3 -8.23 3.54 4.68
CA THR A 3 -7.54 2.29 4.36
C THR A 3 -6.06 2.42 4.75
N GLY A 4 -5.47 1.40 5.35
CA GLY A 4 -4.05 1.37 5.73
C GLY A 4 -3.72 0.12 6.56
N PHE A 5 -2.42 -0.14 6.79
CA PHE A 5 -1.94 -1.38 7.42
C PHE A 5 -2.59 -1.71 8.76
N ARG A 6 -3.06 -0.71 9.51
CA ARG A 6 -3.80 -0.92 10.77
C ARG A 6 -5.09 -1.75 10.62
N ASN A 7 -5.64 -1.84 9.41
CA ASN A 7 -6.82 -2.65 9.13
C ASN A 7 -6.48 -4.12 8.87
N PHE A 8 -5.20 -4.44 8.62
CA PHE A 8 -4.72 -5.79 8.37
C PHE A 8 -4.52 -6.45 9.74
N ARG A 9 -5.64 -6.80 10.39
CA ARG A 9 -5.62 -7.50 11.68
C ARG A 9 -4.87 -8.82 11.52
N GLY A 10 -4.20 -9.28 12.58
CA GLY A 10 -3.37 -10.48 12.53
C GLY A 10 -2.10 -10.35 11.67
N CYS A 11 -1.80 -9.18 11.11
CA CYS A 11 -0.59 -8.94 10.34
C CYS A 11 0.45 -8.15 11.13
N THR A 12 1.71 -8.51 10.97
CA THR A 12 2.85 -7.80 11.56
C THR A 12 3.75 -7.24 10.46
N LEU A 13 3.83 -5.91 10.37
CA LEU A 13 4.73 -5.23 9.44
C LEU A 13 6.19 -5.47 9.87
N THR A 14 7.01 -5.98 8.95
CA THR A 14 8.44 -6.23 9.18
C THR A 14 9.33 -5.24 8.45
N GLU A 15 8.87 -4.73 7.32
CA GLU A 15 9.61 -3.75 6.51
C GLU A 15 8.65 -2.80 5.80
N ILE A 16 9.08 -1.54 5.65
CA ILE A 16 8.47 -0.58 4.74
C ILE A 16 9.56 0.22 4.02
N SER A 17 9.40 0.43 2.73
CA SER A 17 10.36 1.16 1.90
C SER A 17 9.67 1.95 0.80
N TYR A 18 10.35 2.98 0.29
CA TYR A 18 9.89 3.71 -0.88
C TYR A 18 10.22 2.92 -2.15
N ALA A 19 9.29 2.83 -3.10
CA ALA A 19 9.46 2.01 -4.31
C ALA A 19 10.49 2.55 -5.31
N GLY A 20 10.99 3.78 -5.08
CA GLY A 20 11.93 4.48 -5.94
C GLY A 20 11.25 5.34 -7.01
N ASP A 21 11.93 6.40 -7.43
CA ASP A 21 11.38 7.41 -8.34
C ASP A 21 11.00 6.84 -9.70
N GLU A 22 11.78 5.88 -10.23
CA GLU A 22 11.48 5.22 -11.50
C GLU A 22 10.15 4.47 -11.45
N THR A 23 9.90 3.70 -10.38
CA THR A 23 8.63 2.99 -10.18
C THR A 23 7.49 4.00 -10.05
N VAL A 24 7.68 5.02 -9.22
CA VAL A 24 6.66 6.05 -8.99
C VAL A 24 6.32 6.79 -10.28
N GLN A 25 7.29 7.09 -11.13
CA GLN A 25 7.05 7.72 -12.43
C GLN A 25 6.19 6.85 -13.36
N LYS A 26 6.42 5.54 -13.39
CA LYS A 26 5.63 4.59 -14.19
C LYS A 26 4.19 4.46 -13.67
N GLU A 27 4.02 4.51 -12.35
CA GLU A 27 2.72 4.34 -11.70
C GLU A 27 1.89 5.64 -11.60
N GLN A 28 2.44 6.81 -11.96
CA GLN A 28 1.76 8.09 -11.76
C GLN A 28 0.37 8.13 -12.40
N GLU A 29 0.26 7.78 -13.68
CA GLU A 29 -1.03 7.85 -14.39
C GLU A 29 -2.09 6.98 -13.72
N TYR A 30 -1.70 5.77 -13.29
CA TYR A 30 -2.58 4.87 -12.57
C TYR A 30 -3.00 5.45 -11.21
N ILE A 31 -2.06 5.96 -10.41
CA ILE A 31 -2.35 6.55 -9.09
C ILE A 31 -3.30 7.76 -9.21
N LEU A 32 -3.05 8.62 -10.19
CA LEU A 32 -3.84 9.83 -10.39
C LEU A 32 -5.23 9.51 -10.97
N SER A 33 -5.42 8.37 -11.64
CA SER A 33 -6.74 7.95 -12.15
C SER A 33 -7.80 7.74 -11.06
N PHE A 34 -7.40 7.59 -9.80
CA PHE A 34 -8.29 7.40 -8.65
C PHE A 34 -8.99 8.68 -8.18
N GLY A 35 -8.63 9.85 -8.71
CA GLY A 35 -9.34 11.09 -8.39
C GLY A 35 -8.55 12.36 -8.73
N ASP A 36 -9.01 13.47 -8.17
CA ASP A 36 -8.38 14.78 -8.39
C ASP A 36 -7.14 14.94 -7.49
N TYR A 37 -5.99 14.50 -7.99
CA TYR A 37 -4.67 14.50 -7.36
C TYR A 37 -3.60 15.03 -8.32
N ASP A 38 -2.46 15.49 -7.79
CA ASP A 38 -1.32 15.98 -8.57
C ASP A 38 -0.01 15.24 -8.27
N GLU A 39 0.05 14.48 -7.19
CA GLU A 39 1.23 13.73 -6.76
C GLU A 39 0.86 12.33 -6.30
N GLY A 40 1.52 11.32 -6.85
CA GLY A 40 1.48 9.93 -6.41
C GLY A 40 2.81 9.44 -5.83
N ILE A 41 2.77 8.51 -4.87
CA ILE A 41 3.93 7.71 -4.44
C ILE A 41 3.53 6.26 -4.23
N VAL A 42 4.52 5.36 -4.24
CA VAL A 42 4.35 3.95 -3.91
C VAL A 42 5.28 3.59 -2.76
N LEU A 43 4.70 3.01 -1.70
CA LEU A 43 5.46 2.35 -0.64
C LEU A 43 5.34 0.84 -0.80
N LEU A 44 6.43 0.13 -0.57
CA LEU A 44 6.48 -1.32 -0.54
C LEU A 44 6.56 -1.78 0.91
N SER A 45 5.90 -2.88 1.23
CA SER A 45 5.94 -3.46 2.56
C SER A 45 6.18 -4.97 2.53
N SER A 46 6.78 -5.44 3.60
CA SER A 46 6.83 -6.86 3.93
C SER A 46 6.15 -7.07 5.28
N PHE A 47 5.37 -8.14 5.40
CA PHE A 47 4.65 -8.46 6.63
C PHE A 47 4.35 -9.95 6.73
N THR A 48 4.17 -10.43 7.97
CA THR A 48 3.71 -11.79 8.26
C THR A 48 2.25 -11.78 8.67
N VAL A 49 1.55 -12.89 8.44
CA VAL A 49 0.15 -13.13 8.84
C VAL A 49 0.15 -14.21 9.92
N ASP A 50 -0.64 -14.03 10.96
CA ASP A 50 -0.84 -15.04 12.00
C ASP A 50 -1.63 -16.27 11.50
N GLU A 51 -1.82 -17.24 12.39
CA GLU A 51 -2.52 -18.50 12.09
C GLU A 51 -4.02 -18.33 11.80
N HIS A 52 -4.59 -17.16 12.03
CA HIS A 52 -6.01 -16.89 11.80
C HIS A 52 -6.29 -16.27 10.41
N GLY A 53 -5.26 -16.03 9.59
CA GLY A 53 -5.43 -15.50 8.23
C GLY A 53 -5.81 -14.02 8.17
N GLY A 54 -5.53 -13.30 9.25
CA GLY A 54 -5.85 -11.88 9.37
C GLY A 54 -7.35 -11.56 9.26
N ASP A 55 -7.77 -10.86 8.19
CA ASP A 55 -9.17 -10.51 7.92
C ASP A 55 -9.90 -11.47 6.96
N GLY A 56 -9.25 -12.58 6.58
CA GLY A 56 -9.78 -13.60 5.68
C GLY A 56 -9.43 -13.40 4.19
N SER A 57 -8.74 -12.31 3.84
CA SER A 57 -8.23 -12.10 2.47
C SER A 57 -6.78 -12.57 2.27
N LEU A 58 -6.10 -12.94 3.36
CA LEU A 58 -4.68 -13.29 3.39
C LEU A 58 -4.50 -14.72 3.89
N GLU A 59 -3.48 -15.39 3.37
CA GLU A 59 -3.17 -16.77 3.76
C GLU A 59 -2.63 -16.82 5.20
N PRO A 60 -3.21 -17.65 6.09
CA PRO A 60 -2.68 -17.88 7.43
C PRO A 60 -1.22 -18.32 7.41
N ASN A 61 -0.42 -17.83 8.37
CA ASN A 61 1.03 -18.08 8.45
C ASN A 61 1.81 -17.63 7.19
N GLY A 62 1.20 -16.79 6.34
CA GLY A 62 1.81 -16.28 5.12
C GLY A 62 2.88 -15.21 5.38
N THR A 63 3.81 -15.08 4.44
CA THR A 63 4.74 -13.95 4.36
C THR A 63 4.52 -13.22 3.05
N TYR A 64 4.19 -11.94 3.14
CA TYR A 64 3.99 -11.07 1.99
C TYR A 64 5.19 -10.14 1.89
N THR A 65 5.71 -9.97 0.68
CA THR A 65 6.87 -9.10 0.41
C THR A 65 6.56 -8.22 -0.77
N ARG A 66 7.08 -6.99 -0.76
CA ARG A 66 6.82 -5.99 -1.81
C ARG A 66 5.33 -5.69 -2.03
N TRP A 67 4.49 -5.85 -1.01
CA TRP A 67 3.09 -5.43 -1.08
C TRP A 67 3.01 -3.91 -1.24
N GLY A 68 2.34 -3.45 -2.30
CA GLY A 68 2.26 -2.06 -2.68
C GLY A 68 1.20 -1.29 -1.92
N TRP A 69 1.55 -0.08 -1.50
CA TRP A 69 0.65 0.95 -1.01
C TRP A 69 0.76 2.15 -1.95
N TYR A 70 -0.31 2.44 -2.67
CA TYR A 70 -0.37 3.54 -3.63
C TYR A 70 -1.02 4.72 -2.94
N LEU A 71 -0.29 5.83 -2.82
CA LEU A 71 -0.75 7.02 -2.14
C LEU A 71 -0.82 8.19 -3.11
N ALA A 72 -1.85 9.00 -2.97
CA ALA A 72 -2.03 10.24 -3.72
C ALA A 72 -2.26 11.43 -2.79
N ARG A 73 -1.86 12.61 -3.22
CA ARG A 73 -2.22 13.89 -2.58
C ARG A 73 -2.50 14.95 -3.64
N LYS A 74 -3.08 16.06 -3.17
CA LYS A 74 -3.34 17.26 -3.96
C LYS A 74 -2.74 18.48 -3.25
N ASN A 75 -2.08 19.37 -3.98
CA ASN A 75 -1.55 20.65 -3.52
C ASN A 75 -0.69 20.51 -2.24
N GLY A 76 0.18 19.50 -2.17
CA GLY A 76 1.02 19.25 -0.99
C GLY A 76 0.25 18.85 0.29
N GLY A 77 -1.03 18.50 0.17
CA GLY A 77 -1.89 18.09 1.27
C GLY A 77 -1.51 16.73 1.87
N LYS A 78 -2.40 16.17 2.70
CA LYS A 78 -2.18 14.86 3.33
C LYS A 78 -2.26 13.74 2.30
N TRP A 79 -1.31 12.81 2.37
CA TRP A 79 -1.35 11.55 1.63
C TRP A 79 -2.60 10.73 1.97
N LYS A 80 -3.20 10.15 0.93
CA LYS A 80 -4.30 9.21 1.04
C LYS A 80 -3.90 7.92 0.32
N ILE A 81 -4.12 6.78 0.96
CA ILE A 81 -4.01 5.48 0.27
C ILE A 81 -5.19 5.37 -0.70
N VAL A 82 -4.88 5.27 -2.00
CA VAL A 82 -5.89 5.12 -3.06
C VAL A 82 -6.12 3.64 -3.40
N THR A 83 -5.08 2.81 -3.31
CA THR A 83 -5.18 1.37 -3.44
C THR A 83 -3.99 0.66 -2.76
N SER A 84 -4.09 -0.64 -2.58
CA SER A 84 -3.02 -1.48 -2.04
C SER A 84 -3.13 -2.91 -2.55
N GLY A 85 -2.00 -3.55 -2.80
CA GLY A 85 -1.98 -4.91 -3.34
C GLY A 85 -0.71 -5.22 -4.08
N TYR A 86 -0.73 -6.38 -4.73
CA TYR A 86 0.18 -6.67 -5.84
C TYR A 86 -0.37 -6.02 -7.11
N GLY A 87 0.52 -5.43 -7.90
CA GLY A 87 0.21 -4.90 -9.24
C GLY A 87 0.03 -6.02 -10.27
#